data_AF-A0A519LKX6-F1
#
_entry.id   AF-A0A519LKX6-F1
#
_cell.length_a   1.000
_cell.length_b   1.000
_cell.length_c   1.000
_cell.angle_alpha   90.00
_cell.angle_beta   90.00
_cell.angle_gamma   90.00
#
_symmetry.space_group_name_H-M   'P 1'
#
loop_
_entity.id
_entity.type
_entity.pdbx_description
1 polymer ?
#
loop_
_entity_poly.entity_id
_entity_poly.type
_entity_poly.pdbx_seq_one_letter_code
_entity_poly.pdbx_strand_id
1 'polypeptide(L)'
;MQRRQIIQWGAAGLAAPAFMAQAQSFPNKPIKLVIAFPAGGPTDITMRSLADSAGKILGQPVIVENKPGAGGTLPAQALQGAAADGYTVAQIPLGVFRLPYTTKINWDPVKDISYVLNVTGYAFGLVVPADSPLKTWTHFVAWAKANPGKLSYGSTGTMTSPHLTMELIAQQLG
;
A
#
# COMPACT_ATOMS: atom_id res chain seq x y z
N MET A 1 57.24 43.86 24.30
CA MET A 1 55.97 44.54 23.96
C MET A 1 55.72 44.40 22.46
N GLN A 2 55.16 43.27 21.95
CA GLN A 2 54.75 43.13 20.52
C GLN A 2 54.15 41.73 20.22
N ARG A 3 53.20 41.25 21.03
CA ARG A 3 52.52 39.96 20.76
C ARG A 3 50.99 40.01 20.88
N ARG A 4 50.39 41.19 21.05
CA ARG A 4 48.96 41.34 21.36
C ARG A 4 48.10 42.01 20.27
N GLN A 5 48.63 42.30 19.09
CA GLN A 5 47.91 43.11 18.08
C GLN A 5 47.37 42.37 16.86
N ILE A 6 47.48 41.03 16.77
CA ILE A 6 47.05 40.29 15.56
C ILE A 6 45.57 39.81 15.64
N ILE A 7 44.91 39.90 16.79
CA ILE A 7 43.53 39.36 16.96
C ILE A 7 42.42 40.38 16.59
N GLN A 8 42.74 41.60 16.12
CA GLN A 8 41.72 42.63 15.85
C GLN A 8 41.30 42.83 14.38
N TRP A 9 41.81 42.03 13.43
CA TRP A 9 41.47 42.18 12.00
C TRP A 9 40.71 40.99 11.38
N GLY A 10 40.18 40.06 12.19
CA GLY A 10 39.46 38.87 11.71
C GLY A 10 37.93 38.94 11.80
N ALA A 11 37.33 40.12 12.00
CA ALA A 11 35.90 40.26 12.31
C ALA A 11 35.07 41.00 11.26
N ALA A 12 35.53 41.10 10.01
CA ALA A 12 34.79 41.73 8.92
C ALA A 12 34.93 40.93 7.63
N GLY A 13 34.10 39.90 7.44
CA GLY A 13 34.12 39.17 6.17
C GLY A 13 33.40 37.83 6.11
N LEU A 14 32.25 37.64 6.77
CA LEU A 14 31.36 36.50 6.47
C LEU A 14 29.89 36.91 6.56
N ALA A 15 29.51 38.01 5.88
CA ALA A 15 28.13 38.17 5.44
C ALA A 15 27.96 37.35 4.15
N ALA A 16 27.96 36.03 4.29
CA ALA A 16 27.49 35.17 3.20
C ALA A 16 26.00 35.48 2.99
N PRO A 17 25.55 35.77 1.75
CA PRO A 17 24.13 35.91 1.49
C PRO A 17 23.46 34.60 1.92
N ALA A 18 22.56 34.69 2.90
CA ALA A 18 21.67 33.60 3.23
C ALA A 18 20.85 33.33 1.97
N PHE A 19 21.27 32.36 1.17
CA PHE A 19 20.39 31.74 0.19
C PHE A 19 19.23 31.19 1.01
N MET A 20 18.12 31.93 1.02
CA MET A 20 16.84 31.41 1.45
C MET A 20 16.60 30.19 0.56
N ALA A 21 16.82 29.00 1.10
CA ALA A 21 16.36 27.77 0.49
C ALA A 21 14.85 27.94 0.32
N GLN A 22 14.39 28.26 -0.89
CA GLN A 22 12.98 28.24 -1.20
C GLN A 22 12.55 26.79 -1.00
N ALA A 23 11.83 26.54 0.10
CA ALA A 23 11.15 25.28 0.30
C ALA A 23 10.33 25.04 -0.96
N GLN A 24 10.78 24.11 -1.81
CA GLN A 24 10.06 23.84 -3.04
C GLN A 24 8.67 23.37 -2.61
N SER A 25 7.64 24.01 -3.17
CA SER A 25 6.25 23.65 -2.91
C SER A 25 6.03 22.18 -3.24
N PHE A 26 5.59 21.38 -2.28
CA PHE A 26 5.14 20.02 -2.54
C PHE A 26 3.76 20.05 -3.24
N PRO A 27 3.49 19.19 -4.23
CA PRO A 27 4.44 18.33 -4.94
C PRO A 27 5.10 19.05 -6.13
N ASN A 28 6.39 18.80 -6.38
CA ASN A 28 7.15 19.36 -7.51
C ASN A 28 7.68 18.31 -8.50
N LYS A 29 7.34 17.04 -8.26
CA LYS A 29 7.68 15.88 -9.08
C LYS A 29 6.57 14.83 -8.91
N PRO A 30 6.53 13.79 -9.78
CA PRO A 30 5.53 12.74 -9.67
C PRO A 30 5.53 12.03 -8.31
N ILE A 31 4.34 11.64 -7.85
CA ILE A 31 4.13 10.85 -6.63
C ILE A 31 3.98 9.38 -7.05
N LYS A 32 4.64 8.47 -6.36
CA LYS A 32 4.50 7.03 -6.54
C LYS A 32 3.44 6.48 -5.58
N LEU A 33 2.43 5.81 -6.13
CA LEU A 33 1.41 5.06 -5.39
C LEU A 33 1.65 3.56 -5.53
N VAL A 34 2.15 2.92 -4.48
CA VAL A 34 2.44 1.48 -4.46
C VAL A 34 1.20 0.70 -4.02
N ILE A 35 0.83 -0.36 -4.75
CA ILE A 35 -0.34 -1.18 -4.46
C ILE A 35 -0.02 -2.67 -4.47
N ALA A 36 -0.76 -3.47 -3.69
CA ALA A 36 -0.37 -4.84 -3.34
C ALA A 36 -0.87 -5.95 -4.28
N PHE A 37 -1.48 -5.58 -5.41
CA PHE A 37 -2.24 -6.53 -6.25
C PHE A 37 -1.90 -6.39 -7.74
N PRO A 38 -2.11 -7.44 -8.55
CA PRO A 38 -1.82 -7.42 -9.98
C PRO A 38 -2.55 -6.31 -10.74
N ALA A 39 -1.95 -5.86 -11.85
CA ALA A 39 -2.57 -4.91 -12.75
C ALA A 39 -3.87 -5.47 -13.36
N GLY A 40 -4.84 -4.59 -13.61
CA GLY A 40 -6.17 -4.96 -14.12
C GLY A 40 -7.13 -5.55 -13.08
N GLY A 41 -6.67 -5.80 -11.85
CA GLY A 41 -7.53 -6.21 -10.74
C GLY A 41 -8.41 -5.06 -10.19
N PRO A 42 -9.40 -5.38 -9.34
CA PRO A 42 -10.33 -4.38 -8.80
C PRO A 42 -9.63 -3.25 -8.03
N THR A 43 -8.58 -3.58 -7.26
CA THR A 43 -7.77 -2.56 -6.57
C THR A 43 -7.01 -1.69 -7.56
N ASP A 44 -6.41 -2.26 -8.60
CA ASP A 44 -5.63 -1.52 -9.59
C ASP A 44 -6.50 -0.51 -10.35
N ILE A 45 -7.66 -0.95 -10.86
CA ILE A 45 -8.60 -0.08 -11.56
C ILE A 45 -9.04 1.09 -10.66
N THR A 46 -9.38 0.79 -9.40
CA THR A 46 -9.83 1.81 -8.45
C THR A 46 -8.72 2.80 -8.09
N MET A 47 -7.50 2.31 -7.85
CA MET A 47 -6.36 3.16 -7.49
C MET A 47 -5.87 4.00 -8.67
N ARG A 48 -5.98 3.51 -9.91
CA ARG A 48 -5.70 4.30 -11.11
C ARG A 48 -6.71 5.44 -11.29
N SER A 49 -8.00 5.18 -11.03
CA SER A 49 -9.03 6.24 -11.03
C SER A 49 -8.76 7.29 -9.96
N LEU A 50 -8.34 6.87 -8.76
CA LEU A 50 -7.94 7.78 -7.70
C LEU A 50 -6.70 8.60 -8.11
N ALA A 51 -5.67 7.95 -8.64
CA ALA A 51 -4.42 8.57 -9.05
C ALA A 51 -4.62 9.62 -10.14
N ASP A 52 -5.47 9.35 -11.14
CA ASP A 52 -5.85 10.31 -12.17
C ASP A 52 -6.55 11.55 -11.56
N SER A 53 -7.51 11.33 -10.67
CA SER A 53 -8.24 12.42 -10.00
C SER A 53 -7.33 13.25 -9.11
N ALA A 54 -6.46 12.60 -8.34
CA ALA A 54 -5.50 13.25 -7.47
C ALA A 54 -4.47 14.05 -8.28
N GLY A 55 -3.97 13.51 -9.40
CA GLY A 55 -3.00 14.19 -10.24
C GLY A 55 -3.52 15.50 -10.83
N LYS A 56 -4.81 15.56 -11.19
CA LYS A 56 -5.49 16.78 -11.65
C LYS A 56 -5.53 17.88 -10.58
N ILE A 57 -5.71 17.51 -9.32
CA ILE A 57 -5.76 18.45 -8.18
C ILE A 57 -4.35 18.89 -7.78
N LEU A 58 -3.41 17.96 -7.77
CA LEU A 58 -2.04 18.17 -7.28
C LEU A 58 -1.13 18.84 -8.33
N GLY A 59 -1.52 18.86 -9.60
CA GLY A 59 -0.70 19.38 -10.69
C GLY A 59 0.54 18.55 -10.98
N GLN A 60 0.66 17.34 -10.41
CA GLN A 60 1.74 16.39 -10.61
C GLN A 60 1.16 14.98 -10.83
N PRO A 61 1.75 14.15 -11.71
CA PRO A 61 1.27 12.78 -11.92
C PRO A 61 1.35 11.95 -10.64
N VAL A 62 0.34 11.10 -10.41
CA VAL A 62 0.39 10.01 -9.42
C VAL A 62 0.55 8.69 -10.18
N ILE A 63 1.69 8.04 -10.02
CA ILE A 63 2.08 6.84 -10.77
C ILE A 63 1.80 5.59 -9.94
N VAL A 64 0.89 4.74 -10.43
CA VAL A 64 0.55 3.47 -9.78
C VAL A 64 1.60 2.40 -10.09
N GLU A 65 2.20 1.82 -9.06
CA GLU A 65 3.14 0.69 -9.14
C GLU A 65 2.57 -0.55 -8.44
N ASN A 66 2.32 -1.61 -9.21
CA ASN A 66 1.83 -2.88 -8.69
C ASN A 66 2.98 -3.73 -8.12
N LYS A 67 2.90 -4.09 -6.84
CA LYS A 67 3.79 -5.04 -6.16
C LYS A 67 2.99 -6.19 -5.55
N PRO A 68 2.56 -7.17 -6.36
CA PRO A 68 1.76 -8.30 -5.87
C PRO A 68 2.58 -9.28 -5.01
N GLY A 69 1.90 -9.97 -4.10
CA GLY A 69 2.48 -11.07 -3.31
C GLY A 69 2.49 -10.81 -1.80
N ALA A 70 3.04 -11.78 -1.05
CA ALA A 70 3.21 -11.73 0.41
C ALA A 70 1.95 -11.30 1.18
N GLY A 71 0.78 -11.82 0.83
CA GLY A 71 -0.50 -11.47 1.47
C GLY A 71 -0.91 -9.99 1.32
N GLY A 72 -0.27 -9.26 0.39
CA GLY A 72 -0.50 -7.84 0.16
C GLY A 72 0.36 -6.91 1.03
N THR A 73 1.45 -7.40 1.62
CA THR A 73 2.25 -6.62 2.59
C THR A 73 3.41 -5.84 1.98
N LEU A 74 3.75 -6.11 0.71
CA LEU A 74 4.88 -5.47 0.02
C LEU A 74 4.79 -3.93 -0.07
N PRO A 75 3.61 -3.29 -0.24
CA PRO A 75 3.55 -1.83 -0.25
C PRO A 75 3.93 -1.21 1.09
N ALA A 76 3.56 -1.83 2.21
CA ALA A 76 3.95 -1.35 3.53
C ALA A 76 5.46 -1.50 3.76
N GLN A 77 6.06 -2.61 3.30
CA GLN A 77 7.52 -2.78 3.32
C GLN A 77 8.22 -1.73 2.46
N ALA A 78 7.63 -1.34 1.31
CA ALA A 78 8.17 -0.28 0.47
C ALA A 78 8.13 1.10 1.16
N LEU A 79 7.13 1.36 2.02
CA LEU A 79 7.08 2.60 2.81
C LEU A 79 8.16 2.65 3.89
N GLN A 80 8.48 1.52 4.54
CA GLN A 80 9.50 1.47 5.59
C GLN A 80 10.90 1.87 5.10
N GLY A 81 11.19 1.66 3.81
CA GLY A 81 12.45 2.09 3.19
C GLY A 81 12.36 3.42 2.42
N ALA A 82 11.20 4.06 2.37
CA ALA A 82 11.01 5.29 1.61
C ALA A 82 11.34 6.53 2.44
N ALA A 83 11.74 7.62 1.77
CA ALA A 83 11.82 8.92 2.41
C ALA A 83 10.41 9.38 2.85
N ALA A 84 10.29 9.94 4.04
CA ALA A 84 9.06 10.51 4.57
C ALA A 84 8.77 11.90 3.98
N ASP A 85 8.81 12.03 2.66
CA ASP A 85 8.71 13.29 1.90
C ASP A 85 7.40 13.41 1.09
N GLY A 86 6.50 12.44 1.22
CA GLY A 86 5.19 12.42 0.55
C GLY A 86 5.21 11.94 -0.90
N TYR A 87 6.38 11.69 -1.50
CA TYR A 87 6.48 11.23 -2.90
C TYR A 87 6.36 9.72 -3.07
N THR A 88 6.36 8.96 -1.97
CA THR A 88 5.94 7.56 -1.96
C THR A 88 4.78 7.39 -1.01
N VAL A 89 3.63 7.00 -1.56
CA VAL A 89 2.44 6.61 -0.81
C VAL A 89 2.06 5.18 -1.19
N ALA A 90 1.27 4.52 -0.35
CA ALA A 90 0.84 3.15 -0.61
C ALA A 90 -0.62 2.93 -0.23
N GLN A 91 -1.30 2.08 -1.00
CA GLN A 91 -2.57 1.48 -0.58
C GLN A 91 -2.24 0.35 0.40
N ILE A 92 -2.74 0.46 1.64
CA ILE A 92 -2.48 -0.49 2.72
C ILE A 92 -3.67 -1.44 2.88
N PRO A 93 -3.59 -2.72 2.44
CA PRO A 93 -4.67 -3.69 2.63
C PRO A 93 -4.64 -4.33 4.03
N LEU A 94 -5.72 -5.02 4.40
CA LEU A 94 -5.87 -5.71 5.70
C LEU A 94 -4.75 -6.71 6.01
N GLY A 95 -4.09 -7.28 5.00
CA GLY A 95 -2.96 -8.20 5.20
C GLY A 95 -1.81 -7.59 6.01
N VAL A 96 -1.60 -6.28 5.90
CA VAL A 96 -0.55 -5.56 6.65
C VAL A 96 -0.81 -5.59 8.15
N PHE A 97 -2.07 -5.47 8.59
CA PHE A 97 -2.42 -5.54 10.00
C PHE A 97 -2.43 -6.96 10.57
N ARG A 98 -2.48 -7.98 9.70
CA ARG A 98 -2.34 -9.39 10.10
C ARG A 98 -0.88 -9.81 10.22
N LEU A 99 0.02 -9.11 9.54
CA LEU A 99 1.45 -9.45 9.46
C LEU A 99 2.11 -9.71 10.84
N PRO A 100 1.87 -8.92 11.91
CA PRO A 100 2.49 -9.16 13.22
C PRO A 100 2.15 -10.53 13.83
N TYR A 101 1.02 -11.11 13.44
CA TYR A 101 0.54 -12.39 13.97
C TYR A 101 1.02 -13.58 13.15
N THR A 102 1.55 -13.34 11.95
CA THR A 102 1.93 -14.40 10.99
C THR A 102 3.41 -14.39 10.68
N THR A 103 4.11 -13.29 10.99
CA THR A 103 5.52 -13.09 10.66
C THR A 103 6.16 -12.17 11.69
N LYS A 104 7.38 -12.48 12.11
CA LYS A 104 8.15 -11.60 13.00
C LYS A 104 8.53 -10.33 12.25
N ILE A 105 8.10 -9.18 12.76
CA ILE A 105 8.44 -7.85 12.24
C ILE A 105 9.03 -6.97 13.35
N ASN A 106 9.75 -5.92 12.95
CA ASN A 106 10.42 -4.96 13.82
C ASN A 106 9.79 -3.56 13.78
N TRP A 107 8.57 -3.44 13.25
CA TRP A 107 7.80 -2.21 13.12
C TRP A 107 6.34 -2.49 13.49
N ASP A 108 5.62 -1.47 13.93
CA ASP A 108 4.22 -1.51 14.30
C ASP A 108 3.37 -0.97 13.13
N PRO A 109 2.54 -1.80 12.47
CA PRO A 109 1.75 -1.32 11.33
C PRO A 109 0.75 -0.24 11.66
N VAL A 110 0.34 -0.09 12.91
CA VAL A 110 -0.59 0.95 13.33
C VAL A 110 0.13 2.27 13.60
N LYS A 111 1.37 2.23 14.09
CA LYS A 111 2.09 3.43 14.57
C LYS A 111 3.14 3.95 13.59
N ASP A 112 3.81 3.06 12.86
CA ASP A 112 4.99 3.41 12.06
C ASP A 112 4.65 3.77 10.61
N ILE A 113 3.35 3.88 10.28
CA ILE A 113 2.85 4.36 8.99
C ILE A 113 1.93 5.57 9.23
N SER A 114 2.16 6.66 8.51
CA SER A 114 1.25 7.81 8.50
C SER A 114 0.07 7.54 7.55
N TYR A 115 -1.11 7.31 8.12
CA TYR A 115 -2.34 7.08 7.37
C TYR A 115 -3.01 8.41 6.96
N VAL A 116 -3.21 8.60 5.65
CA VAL A 116 -3.78 9.84 5.11
C VAL A 116 -5.31 9.80 5.07
N LEU A 117 -5.88 8.75 4.48
CA LEU A 117 -7.33 8.62 4.32
C LEU A 117 -7.74 7.15 4.11
N ASN A 118 -8.98 6.82 4.47
CA ASN A 118 -9.61 5.56 4.10
C ASN A 118 -10.26 5.73 2.72
N VAL A 119 -9.77 4.98 1.72
CA VAL A 119 -10.23 5.16 0.33
C VAL A 119 -11.49 4.35 0.05
N THR A 120 -11.52 3.07 0.47
CA THR A 120 -12.54 2.11 0.05
C THR A 120 -12.80 1.05 1.12
N GLY A 121 -14.06 0.63 1.23
CA GLY A 121 -14.40 -0.69 1.77
C GLY A 121 -14.33 -1.76 0.68
N TYR A 122 -13.99 -3.00 1.06
CA TYR A 122 -14.07 -4.15 0.15
C TYR A 122 -15.32 -4.97 0.46
N ALA A 123 -16.14 -5.20 -0.56
CA ALA A 123 -17.14 -6.27 -0.56
C ALA A 123 -16.60 -7.43 -1.39
N PHE A 124 -16.50 -8.60 -0.79
CA PHE A 124 -16.06 -9.81 -1.49
C PHE A 124 -17.28 -10.62 -1.93
N GLY A 125 -17.18 -11.26 -3.09
CA GLY A 125 -18.19 -12.15 -3.63
C GLY A 125 -17.55 -13.36 -4.27
N LEU A 126 -18.32 -14.46 -4.34
CA LEU A 126 -17.97 -15.63 -5.11
C LEU A 126 -18.58 -15.49 -6.51
N VAL A 127 -17.77 -15.76 -7.52
CA VAL A 127 -18.20 -15.80 -8.92
C VAL A 127 -17.84 -17.16 -9.52
N VAL A 128 -18.69 -17.65 -10.41
CA VAL A 128 -18.50 -18.90 -11.13
C VAL A 128 -18.63 -18.64 -12.64
N PRO A 129 -18.11 -19.53 -13.52
CA PRO A 129 -18.40 -19.47 -14.95
C PRO A 129 -19.89 -19.39 -15.23
N ALA A 130 -20.27 -18.68 -16.30
CA ALA A 130 -21.69 -18.41 -16.61
C ALA A 130 -22.51 -19.70 -16.81
N ASP A 131 -21.89 -20.75 -17.33
CA ASP A 131 -22.45 -22.09 -17.56
C ASP A 131 -22.37 -23.03 -16.34
N SER A 132 -21.72 -22.61 -15.24
CA SER A 132 -21.58 -23.43 -14.03
C SER A 132 -22.94 -23.85 -13.45
N PRO A 133 -23.12 -25.10 -13.02
CA PRO A 133 -24.35 -25.54 -12.35
C PRO A 133 -24.50 -24.96 -10.92
N LEU A 134 -23.45 -24.36 -10.36
CA LEU A 134 -23.44 -23.78 -9.01
C LEU A 134 -24.08 -22.39 -9.02
N LYS A 135 -25.41 -22.34 -9.17
CA LYS A 135 -26.17 -21.09 -9.34
C LYS A 135 -26.49 -20.33 -8.04
N THR A 136 -26.35 -20.99 -6.90
CA THR A 136 -26.63 -20.40 -5.59
C THR A 136 -25.54 -20.79 -4.59
N TRP A 137 -25.44 -20.03 -3.50
CA TRP A 137 -24.56 -20.37 -2.39
C TRP A 137 -24.83 -21.78 -1.84
N THR A 138 -26.12 -22.13 -1.69
CA THR A 138 -26.55 -23.45 -1.22
C THR A 138 -26.06 -24.56 -2.16
N HIS A 139 -26.17 -24.38 -3.48
CA HIS A 139 -25.67 -25.36 -4.45
C HIS A 139 -24.15 -25.50 -4.36
N PHE A 140 -23.44 -24.38 -4.23
CA PHE A 140 -21.98 -24.38 -4.10
C PHE A 140 -21.52 -25.17 -2.87
N VAL A 141 -22.09 -24.88 -1.69
CA VAL A 141 -21.73 -25.57 -0.45
C VAL A 141 -22.09 -27.06 -0.51
N ALA A 142 -23.29 -27.40 -0.99
CA ALA A 142 -23.71 -28.80 -1.10
C ALA A 142 -22.80 -29.59 -2.04
N TRP A 143 -22.42 -29.00 -3.18
CA TRP A 143 -21.52 -29.64 -4.13
C TRP A 143 -20.12 -29.82 -3.54
N ALA A 144 -19.57 -28.81 -2.87
CA ALA A 144 -18.25 -28.87 -2.25
C ALA A 144 -18.16 -29.99 -1.20
N LYS A 145 -19.19 -30.11 -0.33
CA LYS A 145 -19.29 -31.17 0.67
C LYS A 145 -19.38 -32.57 0.06
N ALA A 146 -20.16 -32.72 -1.01
CA ALA A 146 -20.29 -33.99 -1.71
C ALA A 146 -19.02 -34.38 -2.50
N ASN A 147 -18.10 -33.44 -2.73
CA ASN A 147 -16.93 -33.61 -3.58
C ASN A 147 -15.65 -33.07 -2.91
N PRO A 148 -15.23 -33.64 -1.77
CA PRO A 148 -14.06 -33.15 -1.04
C PRO A 148 -12.81 -33.19 -1.91
N GLY A 149 -12.03 -32.10 -1.88
CA GLY A 149 -10.79 -31.94 -2.65
C GLY A 149 -10.96 -31.69 -4.15
N LYS A 150 -12.20 -31.66 -4.69
CA LYS A 150 -12.43 -31.39 -6.12
C LYS A 150 -12.69 -29.93 -6.45
N LEU A 151 -12.99 -29.10 -5.45
CA LEU A 151 -13.22 -27.68 -5.65
C LEU A 151 -11.88 -26.93 -5.73
N SER A 152 -11.69 -26.18 -6.82
CA SER A 152 -10.64 -25.16 -6.92
C SER A 152 -11.27 -23.77 -6.91
N TYR A 153 -10.61 -22.81 -6.25
CA TYR A 153 -11.04 -21.41 -6.25
C TYR A 153 -9.86 -20.47 -6.51
N GLY A 154 -10.15 -19.33 -7.14
CA GLY A 154 -9.20 -18.24 -7.29
C GLY A 154 -9.31 -17.24 -6.15
N SER A 155 -8.18 -16.68 -5.72
CA SER A 155 -8.13 -15.53 -4.81
C SER A 155 -7.11 -14.52 -5.31
N THR A 156 -7.02 -13.36 -4.66
CA THR A 156 -5.97 -12.36 -4.96
C THR A 156 -4.59 -12.76 -4.41
N GLY A 157 -4.46 -13.95 -3.80
CA GLY A 157 -3.21 -14.54 -3.34
C GLY A 157 -3.33 -15.20 -1.96
N THR A 158 -2.39 -16.06 -1.61
CA THR A 158 -2.29 -16.67 -0.27
C THR A 158 -2.20 -15.60 0.82
N MET A 159 -2.85 -15.85 1.96
CA MET A 159 -2.98 -14.93 3.12
C MET A 159 -3.73 -13.61 2.86
N THR A 160 -4.29 -13.40 1.67
CA THR A 160 -5.18 -12.26 1.40
C THR A 160 -6.55 -12.46 2.05
N SER A 161 -7.34 -11.39 2.17
CA SER A 161 -8.70 -11.50 2.75
C SER A 161 -9.60 -12.50 2.01
N PRO A 162 -9.69 -12.52 0.66
CA PRO A 162 -10.49 -13.53 -0.03
C PRO A 162 -10.05 -14.97 0.24
N HIS A 163 -8.73 -15.21 0.32
CA HIS A 163 -8.18 -16.54 0.67
C HIS A 163 -8.60 -16.96 2.08
N LEU A 164 -8.32 -16.13 3.09
CA LEU A 164 -8.65 -16.44 4.48
C LEU A 164 -10.17 -16.59 4.70
N THR A 165 -10.98 -15.83 3.96
CA THR A 165 -12.45 -15.99 4.00
C THR A 165 -12.88 -17.36 3.47
N MET A 166 -12.31 -17.84 2.36
CA MET A 166 -12.63 -19.17 1.85
C MET A 166 -12.15 -20.29 2.78
N GLU A 167 -10.96 -20.16 3.36
CA GLU A 167 -10.46 -21.12 4.37
C GLU A 167 -11.36 -21.16 5.61
N LEU A 168 -11.82 -19.99 6.09
CA LEU A 168 -12.74 -19.91 7.22
C LEU A 168 -14.10 -20.57 6.90
N ILE A 169 -14.63 -20.34 5.70
CA ILE A 169 -15.87 -20.97 5.23
C ILE A 169 -15.70 -22.49 5.20
N ALA A 170 -14.60 -22.99 4.63
CA ALA A 170 -14.33 -24.43 4.57
C ALA A 170 -14.25 -25.05 5.98
N GLN A 171 -13.57 -24.38 6.92
CA GLN A 171 -13.51 -24.85 8.31
C GLN A 171 -14.87 -24.86 9.00
N GLN A 172 -15.70 -23.85 8.77
CA GLN A 172 -17.00 -23.71 9.44
C GLN A 172 -18.06 -24.65 8.88
N LEU A 173 -18.03 -24.90 7.58
CA LEU A 173 -19.06 -25.69 6.92
C LEU A 173 -18.68 -27.17 6.82
N GLY A 174 -17.40 -27.52 6.88
CA GLY A 174 -16.91 -28.87 6.56
C GLY A 174 -17.09 -29.22 5.09
#